data_AF-A0A0M8PIL2-F1
#
_entry.id   AF-A0A0M8PIL2-F1
#
_cell.length_a   1.000
_cell.length_b   1.000
_cell.length_c   1.000
_cell.angle_alpha   90.00
_cell.angle_beta   90.00
_cell.angle_gamma   90.00
#
_symmetry.space_group_name_H-M   'P 1'
#
loop_
_entity.id
_entity.type
_entity.pdbx_description
1 polymer ?
#
loop_
_entity_poly.entity_id
_entity_poly.type
_entity_poly.pdbx_seq_one_letter_code
_entity_poly.pdbx_strand_id
1 'polypeptide(L)'
;MKQIIVAHLPLILSNTYLQPQPSNKMIDQRIFENLQTKIDEESTVRDELHEIVHTLARRGRSTQAILSRAHSTPADQLKPVLDDVTKEILAQKEEVARLKAVADQHPFYKYNGVWSRELQNLVASVELCAWLGGLQEHKGPNSTSFMTIEDVGKFLDIPVNLKEQDAFHLTIEEYLLAVIAMVEELARLAVNSVTLGDYTRPMQIGNFVKEVFAGFQLLNLKNDILRKRSDGIKYSVKKVEDVVYDLSLRNLVPKAGST
;
A
#
# COMPACT_ATOMS: atom_id res chain seq x y z
N MET A 1 50.87 -13.65 101.40
CA MET A 1 51.42 -14.88 100.77
C MET A 1 51.04 -14.82 99.30
N LYS A 2 52.06 -14.75 98.43
CA LYS A 2 52.14 -14.76 96.94
C LYS A 2 50.85 -14.71 96.09
N GLN A 3 50.80 -13.72 95.18
CA GLN A 3 50.21 -13.80 93.82
C GLN A 3 50.81 -12.65 92.99
N ILE A 4 51.91 -12.88 92.26
CA ILE A 4 51.99 -13.30 90.85
C ILE A 4 51.38 -12.27 89.89
N ILE A 5 52.31 -11.61 89.19
CA ILE A 5 52.14 -10.67 88.08
C ILE A 5 51.50 -11.40 86.89
N VAL A 6 50.44 -10.82 86.31
CA VAL A 6 49.96 -11.18 84.97
C VAL A 6 49.99 -9.91 84.12
N ALA A 7 50.74 -9.99 83.02
CA ALA A 7 51.05 -8.92 82.09
C ALA A 7 49.82 -8.43 81.33
N HIS A 8 49.75 -7.11 81.13
CA HIS A 8 48.84 -6.45 80.19
C HIS A 8 49.29 -6.72 78.75
N LEU A 9 48.47 -7.43 77.98
CA LEU A 9 48.48 -7.40 76.51
C LEU A 9 47.19 -6.71 76.04
N PRO A 10 47.25 -5.58 75.31
CA PRO A 10 46.08 -5.10 74.59
C PRO A 10 45.87 -5.97 73.34
N LEU A 11 44.66 -6.52 73.22
CA LEU A 11 44.13 -7.08 71.98
C LEU A 11 44.18 -6.00 70.90
N ILE A 12 45.03 -6.21 69.89
CA ILE A 12 44.99 -5.46 68.63
C ILE A 12 43.69 -5.88 67.91
N LEU A 13 42.63 -5.10 68.11
CA LEU A 13 41.46 -5.14 67.22
C LEU A 13 41.86 -4.45 65.92
N SER A 14 42.40 -5.23 64.97
CA SER A 14 42.57 -4.80 63.58
C SER A 14 41.19 -4.59 62.96
N ASN A 15 40.66 -3.39 63.09
CA ASN A 15 39.47 -2.96 62.36
C ASN A 15 39.92 -2.64 60.92
N THR A 16 40.06 -3.68 60.10
CA THR A 16 40.22 -3.52 58.65
C THR A 16 38.93 -2.92 58.09
N TYR A 17 38.95 -1.60 57.90
CA TYR A 17 38.01 -0.89 57.05
C TYR A 17 38.04 -1.53 55.65
N LEU A 18 37.05 -2.37 55.36
CA LEU A 18 36.69 -2.73 53.99
C LEU A 18 36.28 -1.44 53.29
N GLN A 19 37.18 -0.85 52.51
CA GLN A 19 36.78 0.18 51.55
C GLN A 19 35.81 -0.45 50.55
N PRO A 20 34.63 0.16 50.29
CA PRO A 20 33.76 -0.32 49.22
C PRO A 20 34.53 -0.20 47.90
N GLN A 21 34.73 -1.34 47.24
CA GLN A 21 35.30 -1.39 45.90
C GLN A 21 34.45 -0.48 45.00
N PRO A 22 35.06 0.42 44.20
CA PRO A 22 34.30 1.23 43.27
C PRO A 22 33.59 0.28 42.32
N SER A 23 32.25 0.30 42.35
CA SER A 23 31.42 -0.48 41.43
C SER A 23 31.72 0.03 40.02
N ASN A 24 32.66 -0.62 39.35
CA ASN A 24 33.00 -0.33 37.97
C ASN A 24 31.87 -0.87 37.08
N LYS A 25 30.70 -0.25 37.17
CA LYS A 25 29.60 -0.51 36.24
C LYS A 25 30.05 0.03 34.89
N MET A 26 30.58 -0.85 34.05
CA MET A 26 31.05 -0.52 32.69
C MET A 26 29.93 0.04 31.80
N ILE A 27 28.67 -0.12 32.19
CA ILE A 27 27.50 0.38 31.47
C ILE A 27 26.52 1.02 32.47
N ASP A 28 26.08 2.24 32.15
CA ASP A 28 25.01 2.93 32.88
C ASP A 28 23.64 2.38 32.46
N GLN A 29 22.87 1.85 33.42
CA GLN A 29 21.53 1.31 33.21
C GLN A 29 20.57 2.33 32.57
N ARG A 30 20.78 3.62 32.82
CA ARG A 30 20.00 4.72 32.23
C ARG A 30 20.06 4.73 30.70
N ILE A 31 21.12 4.19 30.09
CA ILE A 31 21.22 4.05 28.63
C ILE A 31 20.09 3.17 28.11
N PHE A 32 19.83 2.03 28.75
CA PHE A 32 18.77 1.11 28.32
C PHE A 32 17.37 1.63 28.66
N GLU A 33 17.21 2.33 29.78
CA GLU A 33 15.93 2.98 30.14
C GLU A 33 15.54 4.06 29.12
N ASN A 34 16.51 4.87 28.67
CA ASN A 34 16.30 5.84 27.60
C ASN A 34 15.98 5.18 26.25
N LEU A 35 16.62 4.05 25.93
CA LEU A 35 16.30 3.29 24.72
C LEU A 35 14.89 2.67 24.79
N GLN A 36 14.50 2.14 25.94
CA GLN A 36 13.14 1.61 26.14
C GLN A 36 12.09 2.71 25.93
N THR A 37 12.31 3.90 26.46
CA THR A 37 11.41 5.05 26.27
C THR A 37 11.20 5.37 24.77
N LYS A 38 12.28 5.37 23.99
CA LYS A 38 12.19 5.58 22.53
C LYS A 38 11.46 4.44 21.81
N ILE A 39 11.64 3.20 22.25
CA ILE A 39 10.92 2.04 21.70
C ILE A 39 9.42 2.16 21.99
N ASP A 40 9.05 2.59 23.19
CA ASP A 40 7.65 2.77 23.60
C ASP A 40 6.97 3.91 22.81
N GLU A 41 7.68 5.02 22.59
CA GLU A 41 7.24 6.11 21.70
C GLU A 41 6.99 5.59 20.27
N GLU A 42 7.93 4.83 19.72
CA GLU A 42 7.74 4.23 18.39
C GLU A 42 6.57 3.25 18.32
N SER A 43 6.35 2.48 19.39
CA SER A 43 5.21 1.56 19.49
C SER A 43 3.90 2.33 19.47
N THR A 44 3.81 3.40 20.25
CA THR A 44 2.62 4.26 20.32
C THR A 44 2.26 4.83 18.94
N VAL A 45 3.26 5.30 18.19
CA VAL A 45 3.06 5.79 16.81
C VAL A 45 2.58 4.68 15.89
N ARG A 46 3.16 3.46 15.97
CA ARG A 46 2.70 2.33 15.16
C ARG A 46 1.25 1.97 15.47
N ASP A 47 0.88 1.94 16.74
CA ASP A 47 -0.47 1.58 17.18
C ASP A 47 -1.52 2.56 16.64
N GLU A 48 -1.24 3.87 16.71
CA GLU A 48 -2.10 4.91 16.14
C GLU A 48 -2.25 4.78 14.62
N LEU A 49 -1.14 4.61 13.89
CA LEU A 49 -1.18 4.40 12.44
C LEU A 49 -1.95 3.12 12.07
N HIS A 50 -1.75 2.03 12.81
CA HIS A 50 -2.44 0.77 12.59
C HIS A 50 -3.95 0.90 12.79
N GLU A 51 -4.41 1.68 13.77
CA GLU A 51 -5.85 1.92 13.96
C GLU A 51 -6.51 2.54 12.72
N ILE A 52 -5.87 3.57 12.15
CA ILE A 52 -6.35 4.23 10.93
C ILE A 52 -6.30 3.27 9.75
N VAL A 53 -5.18 2.56 9.56
CA VAL A 53 -5.01 1.59 8.48
C VAL A 53 -5.99 0.42 8.58
N HIS A 54 -6.34 -0.04 9.78
CA HIS A 54 -7.36 -1.07 9.96
C HIS A 54 -8.75 -0.60 9.48
N THR A 55 -9.08 0.66 9.74
CA THR A 55 -10.31 1.28 9.24
C THR A 55 -10.27 1.41 7.72
N LEU A 56 -9.16 1.90 7.17
CA LEU A 56 -8.93 1.97 5.72
C LEU A 56 -9.07 0.59 5.05
N ALA A 57 -8.45 -0.45 5.60
CA ALA A 57 -8.54 -1.82 5.10
C ALA A 57 -9.98 -2.37 5.13
N ARG A 58 -10.75 -2.05 6.18
CA ARG A 58 -12.17 -2.45 6.28
C ARG A 58 -13.01 -1.80 5.18
N ARG A 59 -12.80 -0.52 4.91
CA ARG A 59 -13.45 0.18 3.79
C ARG A 59 -12.96 -0.32 2.44
N GLY A 60 -11.68 -0.63 2.31
CA GLY A 60 -11.08 -1.24 1.13
C GLY A 60 -11.74 -2.58 0.76
N ARG A 61 -11.96 -3.46 1.74
CA ARG A 61 -12.72 -4.71 1.53
C ARG A 61 -14.16 -4.47 1.06
N SER A 62 -14.83 -3.45 1.61
CA SER A 62 -16.19 -3.07 1.21
C SER A 62 -16.22 -2.55 -0.23
N THR A 63 -15.27 -1.69 -0.58
CA THR A 63 -15.08 -1.17 -1.94
C THR A 63 -14.81 -2.29 -2.94
N GLN A 64 -13.91 -3.21 -2.60
CA GLN A 64 -13.62 -4.38 -3.42
C GLN A 64 -14.85 -5.28 -3.60
N ALA A 65 -15.63 -5.50 -2.55
CA ALA A 65 -16.86 -6.28 -2.63
C ALA A 65 -17.88 -5.65 -3.59
N ILE A 66 -18.05 -4.32 -3.55
CA ILE A 66 -18.94 -3.61 -4.47
C ILE A 66 -18.37 -3.65 -5.90
N LEU A 67 -17.09 -3.33 -6.09
CA LEU A 67 -16.42 -3.41 -7.39
C LEU A 67 -16.52 -4.80 -8.01
N SER A 68 -16.48 -5.86 -7.20
CA SER A 68 -16.60 -7.22 -7.69
C SER A 68 -17.92 -7.49 -8.42
N ARG A 69 -18.99 -6.74 -8.09
CA ARG A 69 -20.30 -6.82 -8.78
C ARG A 69 -20.19 -6.38 -10.24
N ALA A 70 -19.21 -5.55 -10.61
CA ALA A 70 -18.99 -5.15 -12.00
C ALA A 70 -18.72 -6.35 -12.92
N HIS A 71 -18.17 -7.45 -12.37
CA HIS A 71 -17.94 -8.71 -13.10
C HIS A 71 -19.23 -9.45 -13.46
N SER A 72 -20.35 -9.17 -12.80
CA SER A 72 -21.64 -9.82 -13.06
C SER A 72 -22.75 -8.84 -13.44
N THR A 73 -22.40 -7.58 -13.76
CA THR A 73 -23.35 -6.53 -14.09
C THR A 73 -23.21 -6.13 -15.56
N PRO A 74 -24.29 -6.19 -16.36
CA PRO A 74 -24.31 -5.69 -17.73
C PRO A 74 -23.88 -4.21 -17.83
N ALA A 75 -23.28 -3.82 -18.96
CA ALA A 75 -22.68 -2.51 -19.14
C ALA A 75 -23.66 -1.34 -18.93
N ASP A 76 -24.91 -1.50 -19.38
CA ASP A 76 -26.01 -0.53 -19.23
C ASP A 76 -26.52 -0.39 -17.79
N GLN A 77 -26.23 -1.38 -16.93
CA GLN A 77 -26.62 -1.40 -15.51
C GLN A 77 -25.45 -1.11 -14.56
N LEU A 78 -24.27 -0.77 -15.09
CA LEU A 78 -23.05 -0.61 -14.30
C LEU A 78 -23.05 0.69 -13.48
N LYS A 79 -23.77 1.72 -13.91
CA LYS A 79 -23.75 3.06 -13.29
C LYS A 79 -24.07 3.06 -11.78
N PRO A 80 -25.13 2.42 -11.27
CA PRO A 80 -25.38 2.35 -9.83
C PRO A 80 -24.26 1.68 -9.04
N VAL A 81 -23.62 0.65 -9.62
CA VAL A 81 -22.47 -0.01 -8.98
C VAL A 81 -21.30 0.96 -8.85
N LEU A 82 -21.03 1.75 -9.90
CA LEU A 82 -19.96 2.75 -9.89
C LEU A 82 -20.25 3.91 -8.93
N ASP A 83 -21.52 4.28 -8.76
CA ASP A 83 -21.93 5.29 -7.78
C ASP A 83 -21.69 4.80 -6.35
N ASP A 84 -22.08 3.55 -6.05
CA ASP A 84 -21.80 2.91 -4.75
C ASP A 84 -20.29 2.84 -4.47
N VAL A 85 -19.49 2.42 -5.46
CA VAL A 85 -18.03 2.36 -5.36
C VAL A 85 -17.43 3.75 -5.15
N THR A 86 -17.89 4.74 -5.92
CA THR A 86 -17.40 6.12 -5.82
C THR A 86 -17.62 6.66 -4.41
N LYS A 87 -18.80 6.42 -3.82
CA LYS A 87 -19.10 6.80 -2.44
C LYS A 87 -18.14 6.17 -1.44
N GLU A 88 -17.85 4.87 -1.56
CA GLU A 88 -16.90 4.20 -0.66
C GLU A 88 -15.46 4.65 -0.87
N ILE A 89 -15.04 4.96 -2.10
CA ILE A 89 -13.72 5.54 -2.40
C ILE A 89 -13.59 6.93 -1.76
N LEU A 90 -14.62 7.78 -1.84
CA LEU A 90 -14.61 9.09 -1.19
C LEU A 90 -14.52 8.96 0.34
N ALA A 91 -15.18 7.96 0.94
CA ALA A 91 -15.02 7.68 2.36
C ALA A 91 -13.62 7.16 2.73
N GLN A 92 -12.97 6.39 1.85
CA GLN A 92 -11.56 6.01 2.03
C GLN A 92 -10.60 7.20 1.91
N LYS A 93 -10.91 8.16 1.03
CA LYS A 93 -10.15 9.41 0.92
C LYS A 93 -10.13 10.17 2.26
N GLU A 94 -11.24 10.20 3.00
CA GLU A 94 -11.28 10.80 4.35
C GLU A 94 -10.32 10.08 5.32
N GLU A 95 -10.24 8.75 5.29
CA GLU A 95 -9.28 8.00 6.12
C GLU A 95 -7.83 8.25 5.68
N VAL A 96 -7.56 8.44 4.38
CA VAL A 96 -6.24 8.84 3.88
C VAL A 96 -5.86 10.23 4.41
N ALA A 97 -6.81 11.17 4.46
CA ALA A 97 -6.55 12.49 5.05
C ALA A 97 -6.22 12.39 6.56
N ARG A 98 -6.92 11.53 7.30
CA ARG A 98 -6.59 11.24 8.72
C ARG A 98 -5.20 10.60 8.85
N LEU A 99 -4.90 9.61 8.02
CA LEU A 99 -3.60 8.95 7.99
C LEU A 99 -2.49 9.95 7.71
N LYS A 100 -2.67 10.82 6.72
CA LYS A 100 -1.73 11.88 6.37
C LYS A 100 -1.45 12.80 7.56
N ALA A 101 -2.48 13.25 8.28
CA ALA A 101 -2.33 14.16 9.42
C ALA A 101 -1.45 13.60 10.55
N VAL A 102 -1.47 12.27 10.77
CA VAL A 102 -0.59 11.58 11.73
C VAL A 102 0.77 11.28 11.11
N ALA A 103 0.79 10.70 9.91
CA ALA A 103 2.01 10.24 9.25
C ALA A 103 2.98 11.39 8.91
N ASP A 104 2.48 12.59 8.60
CA ASP A 104 3.31 13.78 8.35
C ASP A 104 4.16 14.21 9.57
N GLN A 105 3.83 13.73 10.77
CA GLN A 105 4.56 14.03 12.00
C GLN A 105 5.75 13.08 12.23
N HIS A 106 5.93 12.08 11.36
CA HIS A 106 6.88 10.99 11.53
C HIS A 106 7.67 10.70 10.25
N PRO A 107 8.89 10.10 10.36
CA PRO A 107 9.69 9.81 9.18
C PRO A 107 9.00 8.83 8.22
N PHE A 108 8.82 9.23 6.96
CA PHE A 108 8.01 8.51 5.99
C PHE A 108 8.48 7.07 5.80
N TYR A 109 9.74 6.87 5.42
CA TYR A 109 10.28 5.54 5.11
C TYR A 109 10.45 4.62 6.32
N LYS A 110 10.29 5.14 7.54
CA LYS A 110 10.25 4.33 8.76
C LYS A 110 8.89 3.65 8.94
N TYR A 111 7.81 4.31 8.51
CA TYR A 111 6.44 3.88 8.79
C TYR A 111 5.62 3.53 7.54
N ASN A 112 6.08 3.86 6.32
CA ASN A 112 5.27 3.67 5.13
C ASN A 112 4.79 2.23 4.90
N GLY A 113 5.61 1.24 5.28
CA GLY A 113 5.23 -0.17 5.25
C GLY A 113 3.95 -0.51 6.02
N VAL A 114 3.53 0.34 6.98
CA VAL A 114 2.28 0.19 7.73
C VAL A 114 1.06 0.38 6.82
N TRP A 115 1.09 1.34 5.89
CA TRP A 115 -0.06 1.70 5.05
C TRP A 115 0.09 1.34 3.57
N SER A 116 1.31 1.08 3.08
CA SER A 116 1.58 0.91 1.65
C SER A 116 0.65 -0.09 0.97
N ARG A 117 0.32 -1.21 1.62
CA ARG A 117 -0.58 -2.21 1.05
C ARG A 117 -1.99 -1.67 0.83
N GLU A 118 -2.54 -0.96 1.80
CA GLU A 118 -3.91 -0.44 1.71
C GLU A 118 -3.99 0.79 0.79
N LEU A 119 -2.95 1.61 0.75
CA LEU A 119 -2.85 2.69 -0.23
C LEU A 119 -2.81 2.13 -1.67
N GLN A 120 -2.03 1.08 -1.93
CA GLN A 120 -2.03 0.39 -3.23
C GLN A 120 -3.41 -0.18 -3.60
N ASN A 121 -4.11 -0.82 -2.65
CA ASN A 121 -5.45 -1.37 -2.88
C ASN A 121 -6.46 -0.27 -3.22
N LEU A 122 -6.39 0.87 -2.53
CA LEU A 122 -7.22 2.04 -2.81
C LEU A 122 -6.92 2.60 -4.21
N VAL A 123 -5.65 2.83 -4.55
CA VAL A 123 -5.26 3.35 -5.88
C VAL A 123 -5.72 2.40 -6.99
N ALA A 124 -5.59 1.08 -6.81
CA ALA A 124 -6.07 0.10 -7.79
C ALA A 124 -7.61 0.18 -7.97
N SER A 125 -8.33 0.42 -6.88
CA SER A 125 -9.79 0.60 -6.89
C SER A 125 -10.20 1.91 -7.58
N VAL A 126 -9.46 3.00 -7.34
CA VAL A 126 -9.63 4.29 -8.02
C VAL A 126 -9.45 4.13 -9.52
N GLU A 127 -8.34 3.53 -9.96
CA GLU A 127 -8.04 3.29 -11.37
C GLU A 127 -9.13 2.44 -12.03
N LEU A 128 -9.49 1.31 -11.42
CA LEU A 128 -10.52 0.42 -11.97
C LEU A 128 -11.88 1.13 -12.06
N CYS A 129 -12.28 1.86 -11.03
CA CYS A 129 -13.52 2.63 -11.03
C CYS A 129 -13.51 3.70 -12.13
N ALA A 130 -12.41 4.44 -12.26
CA ALA A 130 -12.21 5.46 -13.27
C ALA A 130 -12.24 4.91 -14.70
N TRP A 131 -11.67 3.72 -14.92
CA TRP A 131 -11.69 3.03 -16.22
C TRP A 131 -13.06 2.52 -16.61
N LEU A 132 -13.83 2.05 -15.64
CA LEU A 132 -15.21 1.60 -15.85
C LEU A 132 -16.21 2.75 -16.08
N GLY A 133 -15.77 4.01 -16.00
CA GLY A 133 -16.62 5.18 -16.20
C GLY A 133 -17.11 5.84 -14.90
N GLY A 134 -16.60 5.43 -13.74
CA GLY A 134 -16.78 6.14 -12.48
C GLY A 134 -15.86 7.35 -12.38
N LEU A 135 -16.00 8.14 -11.30
CA LEU A 135 -15.13 9.29 -10.98
C LEU A 135 -14.98 10.34 -12.10
N GLN A 136 -15.92 10.45 -13.05
CA GLN A 136 -15.80 11.35 -14.21
C GLN A 136 -15.68 12.82 -13.81
N GLU A 137 -16.36 13.24 -12.74
CA GLU A 137 -16.29 14.59 -12.19
C GLU A 137 -14.91 14.94 -11.60
N HIS A 138 -14.10 13.91 -11.31
CA HIS A 138 -12.77 14.05 -10.73
C HIS A 138 -11.65 13.82 -11.76
N LYS A 139 -12.00 13.52 -13.01
CA LYS A 139 -11.04 13.42 -14.11
C LYS A 139 -10.71 14.80 -14.65
N GLY A 140 -9.45 15.00 -15.04
CA GLY A 140 -9.03 16.20 -15.75
C GLY A 140 -9.66 16.27 -17.16
N PRO A 141 -9.72 17.46 -17.79
CA PRO A 141 -10.36 17.66 -19.09
C PRO A 141 -9.72 16.87 -20.24
N ASN A 142 -8.50 16.34 -20.04
CA ASN A 142 -7.77 15.51 -21.00
C ASN A 142 -7.56 14.07 -20.49
N SER A 143 -8.22 13.65 -19.41
CA SER A 143 -7.95 12.35 -18.80
C SER A 143 -8.39 11.22 -19.71
N THR A 144 -7.48 10.30 -19.92
CA THR A 144 -7.69 9.04 -20.63
C THR A 144 -8.57 8.11 -19.78
N SER A 145 -8.77 6.88 -20.25
CA SER A 145 -9.49 5.85 -19.49
C SER A 145 -8.87 5.55 -18.11
N PHE A 146 -7.65 6.00 -17.80
CA PHE A 146 -6.98 5.80 -16.50
C PHE A 146 -6.42 7.13 -15.94
N MET A 147 -6.08 7.19 -14.65
CA MET A 147 -5.55 8.39 -13.99
C MET A 147 -4.02 8.36 -13.95
N THR A 148 -3.36 9.51 -14.14
CA THR A 148 -1.91 9.62 -13.88
C THR A 148 -1.64 9.58 -12.38
N ILE A 149 -0.39 9.33 -11.96
CA ILE A 149 -0.03 9.42 -10.54
C ILE A 149 -0.36 10.81 -9.97
N GLU A 150 -0.16 11.87 -10.75
CA GLU A 150 -0.52 13.24 -10.39
C GLU A 150 -2.04 13.43 -10.22
N ASP A 151 -2.85 12.82 -11.08
CA ASP A 151 -4.31 12.88 -10.96
C ASP A 151 -4.80 12.12 -9.73
N VAL A 152 -4.21 10.96 -9.43
CA VAL A 152 -4.51 10.20 -8.20
C VAL A 152 -4.09 11.00 -6.96
N GLY A 153 -2.91 11.63 -6.96
CA GLY A 153 -2.45 12.49 -5.88
C GLY A 153 -3.40 13.67 -5.62
N LYS A 154 -3.79 14.37 -6.69
CA LYS A 154 -4.81 15.45 -6.61
C LYS A 154 -6.15 14.93 -6.11
N PHE A 155 -6.60 13.78 -6.59
CA PHE A 155 -7.86 13.18 -6.17
C PHE A 155 -7.85 12.83 -4.68
N LEU A 156 -6.77 12.23 -4.18
CA LEU A 156 -6.61 11.85 -2.77
C LEU A 156 -6.19 13.02 -1.87
N ASP A 157 -5.84 14.17 -2.43
CA ASP A 157 -5.29 15.35 -1.74
C ASP A 157 -3.97 15.05 -1.01
N ILE A 158 -3.09 14.31 -1.69
CA ILE A 158 -1.76 13.94 -1.18
C ILE A 158 -0.66 14.24 -2.21
N PRO A 159 0.54 14.62 -1.78
CA PRO A 159 1.69 14.75 -2.66
C PRO A 159 2.06 13.41 -3.33
N VAL A 160 2.82 13.49 -4.41
CA VAL A 160 3.31 12.32 -5.14
C VAL A 160 4.83 12.36 -5.23
N ASN A 161 5.47 11.22 -4.94
CA ASN A 161 6.90 10.98 -5.09
C ASN A 161 7.80 12.16 -4.65
N LEU A 162 7.64 12.58 -3.39
CA LEU A 162 8.43 13.66 -2.81
C LEU A 162 9.92 13.27 -2.77
N LYS A 163 10.79 14.22 -3.10
CA LYS A 163 12.26 14.02 -3.12
C LYS A 163 12.99 14.72 -1.98
N GLU A 164 12.51 15.89 -1.60
CA GLU A 164 13.20 16.80 -0.66
C GLU A 164 12.51 16.89 0.69
N GLN A 165 11.24 16.48 0.75
CA GLN A 165 10.40 16.59 1.95
C GLN A 165 10.10 15.20 2.48
N ASP A 166 10.30 15.01 3.77
CA ASP A 166 9.93 13.80 4.50
C ASP A 166 8.49 13.97 5.02
N ALA A 167 7.53 13.59 4.19
CA ALA A 167 6.10 13.75 4.46
C ALA A 167 5.30 12.63 3.78
N PHE A 168 4.05 12.43 4.19
CA PHE A 168 3.16 11.47 3.58
C PHE A 168 2.92 11.79 2.09
N HIS A 169 3.17 10.82 1.23
CA HIS A 169 2.98 10.92 -0.21
C HIS A 169 2.73 9.54 -0.84
N LEU A 170 2.15 9.53 -2.04
CA LEU A 170 2.07 8.32 -2.88
C LEU A 170 3.40 8.13 -3.62
N THR A 171 4.03 6.97 -3.44
CA THR A 171 5.28 6.64 -4.15
C THR A 171 5.01 6.13 -5.57
N ILE A 172 6.01 6.24 -6.45
CA ILE A 172 5.96 5.63 -7.80
C ILE A 172 5.77 4.12 -7.70
N GLU A 173 6.43 3.46 -6.75
CA GLU A 173 6.33 2.00 -6.58
C GLU A 173 4.91 1.57 -6.22
N GLU A 174 4.28 2.24 -5.26
CA GLU A 174 2.89 1.96 -4.87
C GLU A 174 1.92 2.18 -6.03
N TYR A 175 2.07 3.28 -6.77
CA TYR A 175 1.24 3.55 -7.95
C TYR A 175 1.39 2.45 -9.01
N LEU A 176 2.62 2.08 -9.39
CA LEU A 176 2.85 1.06 -10.40
C LEU A 176 2.36 -0.33 -9.96
N LEU A 177 2.52 -0.69 -8.68
CA LEU A 177 1.96 -1.93 -8.13
C LEU A 177 0.43 -1.95 -8.18
N ALA A 178 -0.22 -0.80 -7.94
CA ALA A 178 -1.66 -0.66 -8.06
C ALA A 178 -2.15 -0.79 -9.52
N VAL A 179 -1.43 -0.20 -10.48
CA VAL A 179 -1.73 -0.37 -11.92
C VAL A 179 -1.63 -1.84 -12.34
N ILE A 180 -0.63 -2.59 -11.86
CA ILE A 180 -0.52 -4.03 -12.11
C ILE A 180 -1.75 -4.78 -11.57
N ALA A 181 -2.17 -4.48 -10.34
CA ALA A 181 -3.35 -5.11 -9.74
C ALA A 181 -4.65 -4.78 -10.52
N MET A 182 -4.77 -3.55 -11.02
CA MET A 182 -5.89 -3.15 -11.88
C MET A 182 -5.91 -3.94 -13.20
N VAL A 183 -4.76 -4.15 -13.84
CA VAL A 183 -4.65 -4.98 -15.05
C VAL A 183 -5.05 -6.43 -14.80
N GLU A 184 -4.68 -7.02 -13.66
CA GLU A 184 -5.10 -8.36 -13.26
C GLU A 184 -6.64 -8.47 -13.16
N GLU A 185 -7.30 -7.46 -12.58
CA GLU A 185 -8.77 -7.42 -12.50
C GLU A 185 -9.43 -7.18 -13.85
N LEU A 186 -8.88 -6.32 -14.71
CA LEU A 186 -9.40 -6.14 -16.08
C LEU A 186 -9.31 -7.44 -16.89
N ALA A 187 -8.23 -8.21 -16.77
CA ALA A 187 -8.11 -9.49 -17.45
C ALA A 187 -9.15 -10.53 -16.97
N ARG A 188 -9.60 -10.42 -15.71
CA ARG A 188 -10.75 -11.19 -15.22
C ARG A 188 -12.06 -10.66 -15.81
N LEU A 189 -12.24 -9.34 -15.84
CA LEU A 189 -13.45 -8.70 -16.36
C LEU A 189 -13.68 -9.02 -17.84
N ALA A 190 -12.62 -9.10 -18.65
CA ALA A 190 -12.71 -9.46 -20.07
C ALA A 190 -13.37 -10.83 -20.29
N VAL A 191 -13.10 -11.81 -19.44
CA VAL A 191 -13.75 -13.13 -19.53
C VAL A 191 -15.23 -13.01 -19.16
N ASN A 192 -15.53 -12.33 -18.06
CA ASN A 192 -16.89 -12.24 -17.55
C ASN A 192 -17.80 -11.39 -18.45
N SER A 193 -17.26 -10.37 -19.12
CA SER A 193 -18.02 -9.55 -20.05
C SER A 193 -18.54 -10.37 -21.24
N VAL A 194 -17.75 -11.32 -21.74
CA VAL A 194 -18.20 -12.27 -22.77
C VAL A 194 -19.35 -13.13 -22.27
N THR A 195 -19.31 -13.59 -21.02
CA THR A 195 -20.41 -14.34 -20.40
C THR A 195 -21.69 -13.50 -20.29
N LEU A 196 -21.56 -12.18 -20.15
CA LEU A 196 -22.67 -11.23 -20.13
C LEU A 196 -23.11 -10.76 -21.54
N GLY A 197 -22.50 -11.28 -22.61
CA GLY A 197 -22.82 -10.92 -23.99
C GLY A 197 -22.15 -9.63 -24.49
N ASP A 198 -21.24 -9.03 -23.73
CA ASP A 198 -20.44 -7.88 -24.14
C ASP A 198 -19.13 -8.34 -24.80
N TYR A 199 -19.13 -8.35 -26.13
CA TYR A 199 -17.98 -8.72 -26.96
C TYR A 199 -17.08 -7.53 -27.32
N THR A 200 -17.49 -6.30 -27.00
CA THR A 200 -16.70 -5.09 -27.28
C THR A 200 -15.71 -4.82 -26.17
N ARG A 201 -16.12 -5.01 -24.91
CA ARG A 201 -15.27 -4.77 -23.74
C ARG A 201 -13.96 -5.58 -23.72
N PRO A 202 -13.91 -6.87 -24.10
CA PRO A 202 -12.65 -7.61 -24.20
C PRO A 202 -11.65 -6.98 -25.17
N MET A 203 -12.14 -6.39 -26.28
CA MET A 203 -11.29 -5.68 -27.24
C MET A 203 -10.69 -4.40 -26.62
N GLN A 204 -11.52 -3.62 -25.92
CA GLN A 204 -11.08 -2.41 -25.23
C GLN A 204 -10.06 -2.72 -24.14
N ILE A 205 -10.31 -3.76 -23.34
CA ILE A 205 -9.39 -4.25 -22.32
C ILE A 205 -8.09 -4.75 -22.98
N GLY A 206 -8.18 -5.49 -24.08
CA GLY A 206 -7.03 -6.03 -24.80
C GLY A 206 -6.09 -4.93 -25.29
N ASN A 207 -6.62 -3.86 -25.88
CA ASN A 207 -5.81 -2.72 -26.30
C ASN A 207 -5.17 -2.01 -25.10
N PHE A 208 -5.94 -1.72 -24.06
CA PHE A 208 -5.45 -1.05 -22.86
C PHE A 208 -4.34 -1.83 -22.16
N VAL A 209 -4.53 -3.14 -21.94
CA VAL A 209 -3.55 -3.99 -21.26
C VAL A 209 -2.24 -4.11 -22.06
N LYS A 210 -2.31 -4.12 -23.40
CA LYS A 210 -1.13 -4.08 -24.26
C LYS A 210 -0.36 -2.76 -24.16
N GLU A 211 -1.07 -1.63 -24.15
CA GLU A 211 -0.46 -0.31 -23.98
C GLU A 211 0.23 -0.19 -22.60
N VAL A 212 -0.44 -0.63 -21.54
CA VAL A 212 0.15 -0.68 -20.19
C VAL A 212 1.38 -1.57 -20.17
N PHE A 213 1.30 -2.79 -20.74
CA PHE A 213 2.44 -3.71 -20.79
C PHE A 213 3.64 -3.10 -21.55
N ALA A 214 3.40 -2.47 -22.70
CA ALA A 214 4.45 -1.76 -23.44
C ALA A 214 5.04 -0.60 -22.61
N GLY A 215 4.21 0.15 -21.89
CA GLY A 215 4.64 1.19 -20.96
C GLY A 215 5.58 0.65 -19.87
N PHE A 216 5.23 -0.48 -19.25
CA PHE A 216 6.09 -1.14 -18.26
C PHE A 216 7.41 -1.64 -18.86
N GLN A 217 7.45 -2.05 -20.14
CA GLN A 217 8.69 -2.44 -20.82
C GLN A 217 9.66 -1.28 -21.05
N LEU A 218 9.18 -0.03 -21.07
CA LEU A 218 10.02 1.17 -21.14
C LEU A 218 10.70 1.49 -19.80
N LEU A 219 10.19 0.96 -18.70
CA LEU A 219 10.71 1.23 -17.36
C LEU A 219 11.92 0.33 -17.08
N ASN A 220 13.05 0.94 -16.71
CA ASN A 220 14.22 0.21 -16.26
C ASN A 220 14.10 -0.18 -14.78
N LEU A 221 13.24 -1.15 -14.49
CA LEU A 221 12.97 -1.63 -13.13
C LEU A 221 14.13 -2.49 -12.60
N LYS A 222 14.57 -2.21 -11.37
CA LYS A 222 15.59 -3.01 -10.68
C LYS A 222 15.00 -4.37 -10.25
N ASN A 223 15.86 -5.31 -9.85
CA ASN A 223 15.42 -6.64 -9.43
C ASN A 223 14.76 -6.60 -8.04
N ASP A 224 13.50 -6.20 -7.99
CA ASP A 224 12.67 -6.08 -6.79
C ASP A 224 11.26 -6.67 -7.03
N ILE A 225 10.37 -6.49 -6.05
CA ILE A 225 8.99 -6.97 -6.12
C ILE A 225 8.24 -6.37 -7.31
N LEU A 226 8.48 -5.09 -7.64
CA LEU A 226 7.81 -4.40 -8.73
C LEU A 226 8.19 -5.01 -10.07
N ARG A 227 9.46 -5.34 -10.31
CA ARG A 227 9.87 -6.07 -11.52
C ARG A 227 9.21 -7.45 -11.61
N LYS A 228 9.20 -8.23 -10.53
CA LYS A 228 8.55 -9.55 -10.51
C LYS A 228 7.05 -9.46 -10.82
N ARG A 229 6.37 -8.45 -10.28
CA ARG A 229 4.95 -8.20 -10.53
C ARG A 229 4.71 -7.71 -11.96
N SER A 230 5.56 -6.82 -12.48
CA SER A 230 5.52 -6.33 -13.86
C SER A 230 5.69 -7.46 -14.88
N ASP A 231 6.63 -8.38 -14.64
CA ASP A 231 6.80 -9.58 -15.48
C ASP A 231 5.54 -10.47 -15.51
N GLY A 232 4.68 -10.36 -14.47
CA GLY A 232 3.40 -11.04 -14.38
C GLY A 232 2.33 -10.51 -15.35
N ILE A 233 2.44 -9.25 -15.80
CA ILE A 233 1.47 -8.63 -16.71
C ILE A 233 1.30 -9.44 -18.01
N LYS A 234 2.36 -10.09 -18.49
CA LYS A 234 2.32 -10.93 -19.71
C LYS A 234 1.26 -12.04 -19.65
N TYR A 235 0.94 -12.54 -18.45
CA TYR A 235 -0.11 -13.55 -18.27
C TYR A 235 -1.50 -12.94 -18.43
N SER A 236 -1.71 -11.71 -17.93
CA SER A 236 -2.94 -10.95 -18.16
C SER A 236 -3.12 -10.58 -19.64
N VAL A 237 -2.04 -10.15 -20.32
CA VAL A 237 -2.03 -9.91 -21.78
C VAL A 237 -2.47 -11.16 -22.51
N LYS A 238 -1.78 -12.28 -22.28
CA LYS A 238 -2.10 -13.57 -22.93
C LYS A 238 -3.55 -13.97 -22.70
N LYS A 239 -4.03 -13.87 -21.46
CA LYS A 239 -5.41 -14.25 -21.11
C LYS A 239 -6.43 -13.43 -21.90
N VAL A 240 -6.24 -12.13 -22.04
CA VAL A 240 -7.16 -11.27 -22.81
C VAL A 240 -7.04 -11.53 -24.31
N GLU A 241 -5.83 -11.77 -24.81
CA GLU A 241 -5.61 -12.14 -26.21
C GLU A 241 -6.29 -13.46 -26.58
N ASP A 242 -6.21 -14.48 -25.72
CA ASP A 242 -6.88 -15.76 -25.91
C ASP A 242 -8.42 -15.56 -25.98
N VAL A 243 -8.99 -14.68 -25.14
CA VAL A 243 -10.43 -14.32 -25.19
C VAL A 243 -10.79 -13.63 -26.52
N VAL A 244 -9.99 -12.64 -26.94
CA VAL A 244 -10.22 -11.90 -28.19
C VAL A 244 -10.10 -12.82 -29.41
N TYR A 245 -9.15 -13.74 -29.38
CA TYR A 245 -8.96 -14.76 -30.40
C TYR A 245 -10.20 -15.67 -30.52
N ASP A 246 -10.72 -16.18 -29.39
CA ASP A 246 -11.92 -17.01 -29.36
C ASP A 246 -13.16 -16.29 -29.93
N LEU A 247 -13.33 -15.00 -29.63
CA LEU A 247 -14.40 -14.18 -30.20
C LEU A 247 -14.25 -14.03 -31.72
N SER A 248 -13.01 -13.82 -32.18
CA SER A 248 -12.68 -13.66 -33.60
C SER A 248 -12.95 -14.95 -34.39
N LEU A 249 -12.56 -16.11 -33.86
CA LEU A 249 -12.84 -17.41 -34.48
C LEU A 249 -14.34 -17.68 -34.63
N ARG A 250 -15.15 -17.18 -33.69
CA ARG A 250 -16.61 -17.33 -33.70
C ARG A 250 -17.33 -16.26 -34.53
N ASN A 251 -16.61 -15.34 -35.15
CA ASN A 251 -17.15 -14.17 -35.87
C ASN A 251 -18.06 -13.30 -34.98
N LEU A 252 -17.75 -13.21 -33.68
CA LEU A 252 -18.47 -12.37 -32.71
C LEU A 252 -17.92 -10.94 -32.63
N VAL A 253 -16.83 -10.67 -33.35
CA VAL A 253 -16.23 -9.34 -33.50
C VAL A 253 -16.03 -9.02 -34.98
N PRO A 254 -16.10 -7.74 -35.40
CA PRO A 254 -15.86 -7.34 -36.78
C PRO A 254 -14.46 -7.76 -37.24
N LYS A 255 -14.36 -8.33 -38.44
CA LYS A 255 -13.04 -8.61 -39.04
C LYS A 255 -12.43 -7.28 -39.47
N ALA A 256 -11.15 -7.08 -39.17
CA ALA A 256 -10.39 -5.95 -39.69
C ALA A 256 -10.44 -6.01 -41.24
N GLY A 257 -11.28 -5.17 -41.85
CA GLY A 257 -11.49 -5.11 -43.30
C GLY A 257 -12.91 -5.33 -43.81
N SER A 258 -13.91 -5.59 -42.96
CA SER A 258 -15.32 -5.59 -43.39
C SER A 258 -15.99 -4.26 -43.06
N THR A 259 -15.81 -3.27 -43.95
CA THR A 259 -16.76 -2.15 -44.14
C THR A 259 -17.95 -2.63 -44.94
#